data_AF-A0A8S3K7N5-F1
#
_entry.id   AF-A0A8S3K7N5-F1
#
_cell.length_a   1.000
_cell.length_b   1.000
_cell.length_c   1.000
_cell.angle_alpha   90.00
_cell.angle_beta   90.00
_cell.angle_gamma   90.00
#
_symmetry.space_group_name_H-M   'P 1'
#
loop_
_entity.id
_entity.type
_entity.pdbx_description
1 polymer ?
#
loop_
_entity_poly.entity_id
_entity_poly.type
_entity_poly.pdbx_seq_one_letter_code
_entity_poly.pdbx_strand_id
1 'polypeptide(L)'
;APKDDAKHRSRWRDLYSYEESSELSQLIHIAKRYGIKFVYGLSPGLDLIYSSDKDLRALKRKLDQGCYFGCEYWAWLFDDIESEMCQQDKDRFVSFAHAQVAVTNEIYDYLNKPNILLFCPT
;
A
#
# COMPACT_ATOMS: atom_id res chain seq x y z
N ALA A 1 2.47 -10.93 4.25
CA ALA A 1 3.30 -10.30 3.21
C ALA A 1 4.73 -10.84 3.28
N PRO A 2 5.41 -11.08 2.15
CA PRO A 2 6.78 -11.60 2.17
C PRO A 2 7.71 -10.60 2.85
N LYS A 3 8.47 -11.05 3.86
CA LYS A 3 9.44 -10.20 4.56
C LYS A 3 10.64 -9.83 3.67
N ASP A 4 10.88 -10.60 2.61
CA ASP A 4 12.04 -10.47 1.72
C ASP A 4 11.81 -9.52 0.53
N ASP A 5 10.58 -9.07 0.28
CA ASP A 5 10.32 -8.04 -0.74
C ASP A 5 10.56 -6.65 -0.14
N ALA A 6 11.73 -6.06 -0.41
CA ALA A 6 12.05 -4.71 0.03
C ALA A 6 11.02 -3.67 -0.47
N LYS A 7 10.47 -3.84 -1.68
CA LYS A 7 9.51 -2.90 -2.28
C LYS A 7 8.10 -3.03 -1.72
N HIS A 8 7.87 -4.01 -0.84
CA HIS A 8 6.65 -4.12 -0.05
C HIS A 8 6.68 -3.20 1.18
N ARG A 9 7.87 -2.93 1.76
CA ARG A 9 8.01 -2.25 3.06
C ARG A 9 9.09 -1.17 3.08
N SER A 10 10.37 -1.53 3.13
CA SER A 10 11.47 -0.57 3.33
C SER A 10 11.69 0.37 2.13
N ARG A 11 11.32 -0.08 0.92
CA ARG A 11 11.44 0.66 -0.34
C ARG A 11 10.08 0.78 -1.02
N TRP A 12 9.00 0.96 -0.26
CA TRP A 12 7.62 0.96 -0.77
C TRP A 12 7.35 1.98 -1.88
N ARG A 13 8.12 3.08 -1.91
CA ARG A 13 8.05 4.12 -2.96
C ARG A 13 8.61 3.66 -4.31
N ASP A 14 9.43 2.61 -4.33
CA ASP A 14 10.06 2.13 -5.55
C ASP A 14 9.11 1.26 -6.36
N LEU A 15 9.02 1.56 -7.65
CA LEU A 15 8.26 0.72 -8.58
C LEU A 15 8.98 -0.60 -8.85
N TYR A 16 8.20 -1.63 -9.17
CA TYR A 16 8.75 -2.90 -9.64
C TYR A 16 9.43 -2.71 -11.01
N SER A 17 10.54 -3.41 -11.26
CA SER A 17 11.17 -3.47 -12.57
C SER A 17 10.27 -4.20 -13.56
N TYR A 18 10.65 -4.24 -14.84
CA TYR A 18 9.90 -4.98 -15.84
C TYR A 18 9.82 -6.48 -15.51
N GLU A 19 10.93 -7.06 -15.06
CA GLU A 19 11.07 -8.47 -14.71
C GLU A 19 10.18 -8.81 -13.50
N GLU A 20 10.30 -8.06 -12.41
CA GLU A 20 9.46 -8.22 -11.22
C GLU A 20 7.97 -8.03 -11.54
N SER A 21 7.64 -7.05 -12.40
CA SER A 21 6.27 -6.81 -12.85
C SER A 21 5.69 -7.99 -13.62
N SER A 22 6.51 -8.63 -14.46
CA SER A 22 6.13 -9.83 -15.22
C SER A 22 5.84 -11.01 -14.29
N GLU A 23 6.73 -11.24 -13.30
CA GLU A 23 6.56 -12.30 -12.30
C GLU A 23 5.28 -12.11 -11.47
N LEU A 24 5.02 -10.87 -10.99
CA LEU A 24 3.81 -10.54 -10.24
C LEU A 24 2.54 -10.71 -11.08
N SER A 25 2.57 -10.26 -12.34
CA SER A 25 1.43 -10.42 -13.25
C SER A 25 1.10 -11.89 -13.50
N GLN A 26 2.13 -12.73 -13.69
CA GLN A 26 1.95 -14.18 -13.83
C GLN A 26 1.39 -14.81 -12.55
N LEU A 27 1.88 -14.42 -11.38
CA LEU A 27 1.40 -14.91 -10.09
C LEU A 27 -0.08 -14.56 -9.88
N ILE A 28 -0.48 -13.32 -10.15
CA ILE A 28 -1.87 -12.86 -10.06
C ILE A 28 -2.74 -13.65 -11.04
N HIS A 29 -2.30 -13.83 -12.28
CA HIS A 29 -3.03 -14.58 -13.29
C HIS A 29 -3.25 -16.05 -12.89
N ILE A 30 -2.20 -16.71 -12.38
CA ILE A 30 -2.28 -18.09 -11.88
C ILE A 30 -3.24 -18.18 -10.71
N ALA A 31 -3.14 -17.28 -9.72
CA ALA A 31 -4.05 -17.26 -8.58
C ALA A 31 -5.52 -17.16 -9.04
N LYS A 32 -5.81 -16.24 -9.97
CA LYS A 32 -7.14 -16.06 -10.56
C LYS A 32 -7.62 -17.33 -11.28
N ARG A 33 -6.76 -18.00 -12.05
CA ARG A 33 -7.08 -19.26 -12.75
C ARG A 33 -7.49 -20.38 -11.79
N TYR A 34 -6.92 -20.42 -10.59
CA TYR A 34 -7.26 -21.39 -9.56
C TYR A 34 -8.34 -20.93 -8.58
N GLY A 35 -9.00 -19.78 -8.84
CA GLY A 35 -10.05 -19.25 -7.98
C GLY A 35 -9.53 -18.70 -6.63
N ILE A 36 -8.24 -18.42 -6.54
CA ILE A 36 -7.59 -17.85 -5.34
C ILE A 36 -7.57 -16.33 -5.47
N LYS A 37 -8.06 -15.63 -4.44
CA LYS A 37 -7.99 -14.16 -4.38
C LYS A 37 -6.57 -13.74 -3.98
N PHE A 38 -5.85 -13.12 -4.91
CA PHE A 38 -4.55 -12.53 -4.63
C PHE A 38 -4.73 -11.16 -3.98
N VAL A 39 -4.25 -10.99 -2.74
CA VAL A 39 -4.29 -9.72 -2.01
C VAL A 39 -2.91 -9.08 -2.03
N TYR A 40 -2.78 -7.91 -2.67
CA TYR A 40 -1.54 -7.13 -2.67
C TYR A 40 -1.42 -6.34 -1.37
N GLY A 41 -0.44 -6.71 -0.54
CA GLY A 41 -0.09 -5.98 0.67
C GLY A 41 0.88 -4.84 0.38
N LEU A 42 0.82 -3.76 1.17
CA LEU A 42 1.86 -2.75 1.24
C LEU A 42 2.00 -2.23 2.69
N SER A 43 3.23 -2.08 3.15
CA SER A 43 3.58 -1.59 4.49
C SER A 43 4.41 -0.31 4.42
N PRO A 44 3.83 0.87 4.16
CA PRO A 44 4.61 2.11 4.04
C PRO A 44 4.94 2.78 5.39
N GLY A 45 4.39 2.27 6.50
CA GLY A 45 4.37 2.98 7.78
C GLY A 45 5.75 3.27 8.41
N LEU A 46 6.84 2.67 7.91
CA LEU A 46 8.19 2.92 8.42
C LEU A 46 8.64 4.38 8.26
N ASP A 47 8.26 5.01 7.15
CA ASP A 47 8.75 6.36 6.82
C ASP A 47 7.73 7.18 6.00
N LEU A 48 6.46 6.77 5.99
CA LEU A 48 5.38 7.52 5.36
C LEU A 48 5.11 8.83 6.11
N ILE A 49 5.18 9.95 5.39
CA ILE A 49 4.67 11.23 5.88
C ILE A 49 3.22 11.36 5.39
N TYR A 50 2.26 11.17 6.30
CA TYR A 50 0.83 11.04 5.98
C TYR A 50 0.25 12.28 5.30
N SER A 51 0.78 13.46 5.62
CA SER A 51 0.37 14.77 5.11
C SER A 51 1.12 15.19 3.85
N SER A 52 2.07 14.39 3.37
CA SER A 52 2.94 14.72 2.22
C SER A 52 2.30 14.32 0.90
N ASP A 53 2.00 15.30 0.05
CA ASP A 53 1.51 15.04 -1.31
C ASP A 53 2.52 14.24 -2.15
N LYS A 54 3.82 14.35 -1.86
CA LYS A 54 4.86 13.58 -2.56
C LYS A 54 4.71 12.09 -2.25
N ASP A 55 4.48 11.74 -0.99
CA ASP A 55 4.31 10.36 -0.57
C ASP A 55 2.99 9.79 -1.04
N LEU A 56 1.90 10.57 -0.96
CA LEU A 56 0.61 10.18 -1.52
C LEU A 56 0.69 9.92 -3.04
N ARG A 57 1.43 10.74 -3.79
CA ARG A 57 1.67 10.49 -5.22
C ARG A 57 2.51 9.24 -5.47
N ALA A 58 3.58 9.02 -4.70
CA ALA A 58 4.41 7.83 -4.83
C ALA A 58 3.58 6.56 -4.58
N LEU A 59 2.72 6.63 -3.57
CA LEU A 59 1.81 5.57 -3.21
C LEU A 59 0.80 5.24 -4.30
N LYS A 60 0.09 6.26 -4.80
CA LYS A 60 -0.85 6.10 -5.92
C LYS A 60 -0.18 5.46 -7.14
N ARG A 61 1.02 5.91 -7.50
CA ARG A 61 1.80 5.31 -8.60
C ARG A 61 2.14 3.83 -8.37
N LYS A 62 2.46 3.44 -7.13
CA LYS A 62 2.72 2.04 -6.77
C LYS A 62 1.45 1.19 -6.93
N LEU A 63 0.31 1.72 -6.50
CA LEU A 63 -0.99 1.07 -6.62
C LEU A 63 -1.46 0.98 -8.08
N ASP A 64 -1.23 2.01 -8.89
CA ASP A 64 -1.48 1.98 -10.34
C ASP A 64 -0.71 0.82 -10.99
N GLN A 65 0.53 0.60 -10.56
CA GLN A 65 1.34 -0.53 -11.02
C GLN A 65 0.69 -1.87 -10.67
N GLY A 66 0.21 -2.03 -9.42
CA GLY A 66 -0.52 -3.23 -9.00
C GLY A 66 -1.82 -3.45 -9.78
N CYS A 67 -2.56 -2.38 -10.08
CA CYS A 67 -3.75 -2.44 -10.94
C CYS A 67 -3.38 -2.91 -12.36
N TYR A 68 -2.28 -2.40 -12.93
CA TYR A 68 -1.78 -2.80 -14.25
C TYR A 68 -1.44 -4.29 -14.31
N PHE A 69 -0.96 -4.88 -13.21
CA PHE A 69 -0.71 -6.33 -13.11
C PHE A 69 -1.98 -7.18 -13.00
N GLY A 70 -3.15 -6.55 -12.86
CA GLY A 70 -4.45 -7.21 -12.68
C GLY A 70 -4.82 -7.48 -11.22
N CYS A 71 -4.20 -6.78 -10.26
CA CYS A 71 -4.58 -6.92 -8.85
C CYS A 71 -5.94 -6.27 -8.57
N GLU A 72 -6.80 -6.97 -7.83
CA GLU A 72 -8.17 -6.55 -7.50
C GLU A 72 -8.40 -6.38 -5.99
N TYR A 73 -7.52 -6.92 -5.14
CA TYR A 73 -7.70 -6.97 -3.69
C TYR A 73 -6.46 -6.46 -2.98
N TRP A 74 -6.66 -5.67 -1.92
CA TRP A 74 -5.59 -4.87 -1.31
C TRP A 74 -5.49 -5.10 0.19
N ALA A 75 -4.28 -4.97 0.74
CA ALA A 75 -4.04 -4.94 2.17
C ALA A 75 -3.09 -3.79 2.52
N TRP A 76 -3.49 -3.01 3.51
CA TRP A 76 -2.81 -1.82 3.98
C TRP A 76 -2.30 -2.05 5.40
N LEU A 77 -1.00 -2.00 5.59
CA LEU A 77 -0.35 -2.59 6.76
C LEU A 77 0.46 -1.55 7.55
N PHE A 78 0.04 -1.28 8.78
CA PHE A 78 0.69 -0.37 9.72
C PHE A 78 1.22 -1.08 10.97
N ASP A 79 1.49 -2.38 10.86
CA ASP A 79 2.10 -3.22 11.90
C ASP A 79 3.59 -2.90 12.11
N ASP A 80 4.10 -3.08 13.33
CA ASP A 80 5.53 -2.97 13.67
C ASP A 80 6.16 -1.61 13.26
N ILE A 81 5.50 -0.50 13.61
CA ILE A 81 5.99 0.88 13.38
C ILE A 81 5.93 1.71 14.66
N GLU A 82 6.77 2.75 14.74
CA GLU A 82 6.68 3.72 15.81
C GLU A 82 5.42 4.58 15.65
N SER A 83 4.78 4.93 16.77
CA SER A 83 3.55 5.72 16.79
C SER A 83 3.79 7.24 16.77
N GLU A 84 5.06 7.66 16.77
CA GLU A 84 5.45 9.07 16.78
C GLU A 84 5.36 9.64 15.35
N MET A 85 4.50 10.65 15.18
CA MET A 85 4.36 11.37 13.91
C MET A 85 5.38 12.50 13.79
N CYS A 86 5.81 12.81 12.56
CA CYS A 86 6.60 14.00 12.29
C CYS A 86 5.77 15.28 12.57
N GLN A 87 6.44 16.43 12.73
CA GLN A 87 5.75 17.70 13.05
C GLN A 87 4.70 18.07 11.99
N GLN A 88 5.01 17.87 10.71
CA GLN A 88 4.09 18.18 9.62
C GLN A 88 2.78 17.38 9.73
N ASP A 89 2.85 16.12 10.15
CA ASP A 89 1.67 15.28 10.35
C ASP A 89 0.90 15.68 11.61
N LYS A 90 1.59 16.04 12.70
CA LYS A 90 0.97 16.56 13.92
C LYS A 90 0.18 17.85 13.70
N ASP A 91 0.63 18.70 12.78
CA ASP A 91 -0.06 19.94 12.44
C ASP A 91 -1.36 19.69 11.65
N ARG A 92 -1.49 18.52 11.01
CA ARG A 92 -2.63 18.16 10.15
C ARG A 92 -3.60 17.16 10.79
N PHE A 93 -3.09 16.24 11.61
CA PHE A 93 -3.85 15.12 12.16
C PHE A 93 -3.87 15.15 13.68
N VAL A 94 -5.08 14.98 14.23
CA VAL A 94 -5.30 14.96 15.69
C VAL A 94 -4.72 13.73 16.40
N SER A 95 -4.43 12.65 15.67
CA SER A 95 -3.86 11.41 16.20
C SER A 95 -3.24 10.56 15.09
N PHE A 96 -2.39 9.60 15.48
CA PHE A 96 -1.80 8.63 14.56
C PHE A 96 -2.85 7.80 13.83
N ALA A 97 -3.88 7.35 14.56
CA ALA A 97 -5.01 6.64 13.97
C ALA A 97 -5.78 7.51 12.96
N HIS A 98 -5.97 8.81 13.22
CA HIS A 98 -6.58 9.72 12.25
C HIS A 98 -5.73 9.80 10.98
N ALA A 99 -4.41 9.95 11.10
CA ALA A 99 -3.52 9.99 9.94
C ALA A 99 -3.60 8.70 9.09
N GLN A 100 -3.56 7.53 9.73
CA GLN A 100 -3.71 6.24 9.06
C GLN A 100 -5.04 6.11 8.32
N VAL A 101 -6.15 6.41 9.00
CA VAL A 101 -7.50 6.34 8.41
C VAL A 101 -7.64 7.33 7.25
N ALA A 102 -7.11 8.54 7.37
CA ALA A 102 -7.18 9.55 6.32
C ALA A 102 -6.50 9.05 5.03
N VAL A 103 -5.28 8.54 5.13
CA VAL A 103 -4.54 8.01 3.98
C VAL A 103 -5.20 6.73 3.44
N THR A 104 -5.66 5.82 4.30
CA THR A 104 -6.35 4.60 3.85
C THR A 104 -7.64 4.90 3.10
N ASN A 105 -8.45 5.87 3.56
CA ASN A 105 -9.67 6.27 2.87
C ASN A 105 -9.37 6.95 1.54
N GLU A 106 -8.33 7.79 1.47
CA GLU A 106 -7.91 8.42 0.22
C GLU A 106 -7.51 7.36 -0.83
N ILE A 107 -6.80 6.31 -0.40
CA ILE A 107 -6.43 5.19 -1.28
C ILE A 107 -7.65 4.35 -1.68
N TYR A 108 -8.55 4.08 -0.73
CA TYR A 108 -9.78 3.34 -1.00
C TYR A 108 -10.61 4.02 -2.09
N ASP A 109 -10.77 5.34 -2.00
CA ASP A 109 -11.46 6.13 -3.03
C ASP A 109 -10.66 6.17 -4.34
N TYR A 110 -9.34 6.34 -4.28
CA TYR A 110 -8.46 6.35 -5.46
C TYR A 110 -8.53 5.04 -6.27
N LEU A 111 -8.60 3.91 -5.58
CA LEU A 111 -8.76 2.57 -6.16
C LEU A 111 -10.20 2.29 -6.63
N ASN A 112 -11.05 3.32 -6.68
CA ASN A 112 -12.46 3.21 -7.05
C ASN A 112 -13.23 2.22 -6.16
N LYS A 113 -12.99 2.28 -4.85
CA LYS A 113 -13.73 1.55 -3.80
C LYS A 113 -13.70 0.03 -4.04
N PRO A 114 -12.52 -0.60 -3.96
CA PRO A 114 -12.36 -2.02 -4.24
C PRO A 114 -13.23 -2.87 -3.30
N ASN A 115 -13.67 -4.04 -3.78
CA ASN A 115 -14.51 -4.95 -3.00
C ASN A 115 -13.84 -5.45 -1.72
N ILE A 116 -12.51 -5.55 -1.70
CA ILE A 116 -11.72 -5.93 -0.52
C ILE A 116 -10.53 -4.99 -0.39
N LEU A 117 -10.50 -4.25 0.73
CA LEU A 117 -9.33 -3.58 1.25
C LEU A 117 -9.20 -3.96 2.73
N LEU A 118 -8.11 -4.63 3.07
CA LEU A 118 -7.79 -5.00 4.45
C LEU A 118 -6.95 -3.90 5.09
N PHE A 119 -7.16 -3.64 6.37
CA PHE A 119 -6.37 -2.70 7.16
C PHE A 119 -5.80 -3.44 8.37
N CYS A 120 -4.47 -3.43 8.51
CA CYS A 120 -3.78 -3.92 9.69
C CYS A 120 -3.34 -2.73 10.54
N PRO A 121 -3.93 -2.54 11.74
CA PRO A 121 -3.54 -1.45 12.64
C PRO A 121 -2.13 -1.64 13.20
N THR A 122 -1.61 -0.58 13.82
CA THR A 122 -0.38 -0.62 14.63
C THR A 122 -0.55 -1.43 15.90
#